data_AF-A0A6G1IA16-F1
#
_entry.id   AF-A0A6G1IA16-F1
#
_cell.length_a   1.000
_cell.length_b   1.000
_cell.length_c   1.000
_cell.angle_alpha   90.00
_cell.angle_beta   90.00
_cell.angle_gamma   90.00
#
_symmetry.space_group_name_H-M   'P 1'
#
loop_
_entity.id
_entity.type
_entity.pdbx_description
1 polymer ?
#
loop_
_entity_poly.entity_id
_entity_poly.type
_entity_poly.pdbx_seq_one_letter_code
_entity_poly.pdbx_strand_id
1 'polypeptide(L)'
;MLAARTAARAAQRASSHTPTTIRAYAQAAAQTSTKPPIALFGIDGTYASALYTAAAKSAVLEPTAKSMETLAQVFKRDPKLHTVLEAPTLSLEDKNKVIAELEKHISADKEGIVKNLLTTLAENNRLGALDAVCANFAQLMSAYRGEVELIVTSAAPLDNRVIRQLENVISKSQYIGQGQKLKVVPKVNPDIRGGLIVEIGDRTIDLSVSAKMSKMNKLLRDQL
;
A
#
# COMPACT_ATOMS: atom_id res chain seq x y z
N MET A 1 92.42 -2.72 41.31
CA MET A 1 91.83 -1.38 41.48
C MET A 1 91.26 -0.93 40.13
N LEU A 2 90.03 -0.42 40.19
CA LEU A 2 89.27 0.31 39.17
C LEU A 2 88.70 -0.42 37.93
N ALA A 3 87.38 -0.25 37.84
CA ALA A 3 86.44 -0.68 36.83
C ALA A 3 86.62 0.05 35.49
N ALA A 4 86.15 -0.58 34.40
CA ALA A 4 85.03 -0.06 33.63
C ALA A 4 84.70 -0.92 32.39
N ARG A 5 83.40 -1.27 32.31
CA ARG A 5 82.57 -1.40 31.09
C ARG A 5 82.79 -2.60 30.17
N THR A 6 81.73 -3.40 30.03
CA THR A 6 80.96 -3.50 28.77
C THR A 6 79.66 -4.29 28.98
N ALA A 7 78.69 -3.97 28.13
CA ALA A 7 77.25 -4.11 28.34
C ALA A 7 76.70 -5.55 28.37
N ALA A 8 75.86 -5.83 29.35
CA ALA A 8 74.98 -7.00 29.36
C ALA A 8 73.73 -6.72 28.51
N ARG A 9 73.54 -7.58 27.51
CA ARG A 9 72.56 -7.52 26.44
C ARG A 9 71.22 -8.10 26.95
N ALA A 10 70.28 -7.25 27.35
CA ALA A 10 68.91 -7.67 27.67
C ALA A 10 68.04 -7.63 26.42
N ALA A 11 67.89 -8.77 25.75
CA ALA A 11 66.96 -8.94 24.63
C ALA A 11 65.53 -9.11 25.17
N GLN A 12 64.73 -8.05 25.10
CA GLN A 12 63.28 -8.12 25.30
C GLN A 12 62.67 -8.92 24.13
N ARG A 13 62.23 -10.15 24.39
CA ARG A 13 61.34 -10.90 23.49
C ARG A 13 59.94 -10.28 23.61
N ALA A 14 59.64 -9.33 22.74
CA ALA A 14 58.29 -8.84 22.55
C ALA A 14 57.43 -9.94 21.92
N SER A 15 56.43 -10.42 22.67
CA SER A 15 55.37 -11.27 22.17
C SER A 15 54.52 -10.49 21.16
N SER A 16 54.57 -10.87 19.89
CA SER A 16 53.69 -10.34 18.85
C SER A 16 52.26 -10.84 19.08
N HIS A 17 51.45 -10.07 19.81
CA HIS A 17 50.00 -10.19 19.72
C HIS A 17 49.54 -9.49 18.45
N THR A 18 49.21 -10.27 17.43
CA THR A 18 48.47 -9.80 16.27
C THR A 18 47.02 -9.52 16.70
N PRO A 19 46.52 -8.27 16.67
CA PRO A 19 45.11 -8.05 16.90
C PRO A 19 44.34 -8.56 15.68
N THR A 20 43.60 -9.66 15.87
CA THR A 20 42.63 -10.18 14.93
C THR A 20 41.61 -9.06 14.65
N THR A 21 41.70 -8.44 13.48
CA THR A 21 40.74 -7.45 13.02
C THR A 21 39.42 -8.16 12.74
N ILE A 22 38.55 -8.22 13.76
CA ILE A 22 37.15 -8.56 13.56
C ILE A 22 36.62 -7.47 12.63
N ARG A 23 36.29 -7.86 11.39
CA ARG A 23 35.52 -7.01 10.48
C ARG A 23 34.23 -6.66 11.19
N ALA A 24 34.19 -5.46 11.76
CA ALA A 24 32.96 -4.84 12.20
C ALA A 24 32.08 -4.72 10.96
N TYR A 25 31.09 -5.59 10.85
CA TYR A 25 29.97 -5.39 9.96
C TYR A 25 29.41 -4.02 10.30
N ALA A 26 29.60 -3.06 9.39
CA ALA A 26 28.92 -1.78 9.46
C ALA A 26 27.43 -2.10 9.69
N GLN A 27 26.88 -1.62 10.80
CA GLN A 27 25.45 -1.62 11.02
C GLN A 27 24.82 -1.10 9.74
N ALA A 28 24.06 -1.96 9.07
CA ALA A 28 23.23 -1.55 7.96
C ALA A 28 22.44 -0.34 8.45
N ALA A 29 22.75 0.83 7.89
CA ALA A 29 21.93 2.00 8.04
C ALA A 29 20.49 1.54 7.83
N ALA A 30 19.64 1.80 8.82
CA ALA A 30 18.26 1.35 8.88
C ALA A 30 17.65 1.38 7.48
N GLN A 31 17.46 0.19 6.89
CA GLN A 31 16.84 0.06 5.58
C GLN A 31 15.40 0.52 5.77
N THR A 32 15.13 1.81 5.51
CA THR A 32 13.78 2.29 5.26
C THR A 32 13.24 1.35 4.21
N SER A 33 12.21 0.57 4.55
CA SER A 33 11.75 -0.55 3.74
C SER A 33 11.21 -0.03 2.41
N THR A 34 12.10 0.11 1.42
CA THR A 34 11.80 0.58 0.06
C THR A 34 11.06 -0.47 -0.77
N LYS A 35 10.93 -1.69 -0.22
CA LYS A 35 10.17 -2.77 -0.82
C LYS A 35 8.67 -2.53 -0.61
N PRO A 36 7.85 -2.62 -1.66
CA PRO A 36 6.40 -2.55 -1.52
C PRO A 36 5.88 -3.67 -0.59
N PRO A 37 4.88 -3.38 0.27
CA PRO A 37 4.36 -4.33 1.24
C PRO A 37 3.62 -5.52 0.60
N ILE A 38 3.04 -5.32 -0.59
CA ILE A 38 2.37 -6.36 -1.38
C ILE A 38 3.03 -6.44 -2.76
N ALA A 39 3.23 -7.66 -3.26
CA ALA A 39 3.66 -7.88 -4.63
C ALA A 39 2.45 -7.74 -5.55
N LEU A 40 2.39 -6.65 -6.32
CA LEU A 40 1.40 -6.47 -7.38
C LEU A 40 1.96 -7.01 -8.70
N PHE A 41 1.10 -7.66 -9.48
CA PHE A 41 1.45 -8.24 -10.77
C PHE A 41 0.85 -7.43 -11.92
N GLY A 42 1.43 -7.59 -13.11
CA GLY A 42 0.99 -6.89 -14.31
C GLY A 42 1.73 -5.56 -14.54
N ILE A 43 1.40 -4.93 -15.66
CA ILE A 43 2.01 -3.67 -16.11
C ILE A 43 1.72 -2.57 -15.08
N ASP A 44 0.46 -2.47 -14.67
CA ASP A 44 -0.04 -1.45 -13.75
C ASP A 44 0.56 -1.60 -12.34
N GLY A 45 0.69 -2.86 -11.88
CA GLY A 45 1.33 -3.20 -10.62
C GLY A 45 2.82 -2.85 -10.61
N THR A 46 3.51 -3.03 -11.75
CA THR A 46 4.92 -2.65 -11.88
C THR A 46 5.10 -1.14 -11.74
N TYR A 47 4.29 -0.33 -12.42
CA TYR A 47 4.32 1.13 -12.29
C TYR A 47 3.93 1.60 -10.89
N ALA A 48 2.89 1.02 -10.28
CA ALA A 48 2.47 1.36 -8.93
C ALA A 48 3.57 1.02 -7.90
N SER A 49 4.24 -0.12 -8.05
CA SER A 49 5.36 -0.52 -7.19
C SER A 49 6.57 0.42 -7.34
N ALA A 50 6.89 0.83 -8.57
CA ALA A 50 7.96 1.77 -8.85
C ALA A 50 7.65 3.16 -8.26
N LEU A 51 6.40 3.63 -8.40
CA LEU A 51 5.92 4.88 -7.79
C LEU A 51 6.06 4.82 -6.26
N TYR A 52 5.63 3.72 -5.64
CA TYR A 52 5.75 3.53 -4.20
C TYR A 52 7.21 3.54 -3.75
N THR A 53 8.11 2.84 -4.44
CA THR A 53 9.54 2.84 -4.12
C THR A 53 10.17 4.23 -4.29
N ALA A 54 9.76 5.00 -5.30
CA ALA A 54 10.21 6.39 -5.48
C ALA A 54 9.71 7.29 -4.34
N ALA A 55 8.41 7.23 -4.02
CA ALA A 55 7.81 8.00 -2.93
C ALA A 55 8.37 7.63 -1.55
N ALA A 56 8.68 6.35 -1.32
CA ALA A 56 9.29 5.86 -0.08
C ALA A 56 10.74 6.33 0.08
N LYS A 57 11.52 6.40 -1.00
CA LYS A 57 12.90 6.94 -0.97
C LYS A 57 12.93 8.42 -0.62
N SER A 58 11.96 9.17 -1.13
CA SER A 58 11.82 10.60 -0.87
C SER A 58 11.08 10.94 0.43
N ALA A 59 10.46 9.96 1.10
CA ALA A 59 9.56 10.15 2.23
C ALA A 59 8.32 11.04 1.92
N VAL A 60 7.84 11.02 0.68
CA VAL A 60 6.71 11.85 0.16
C VAL A 60 5.45 10.99 -0.06
N LEU A 61 5.29 9.89 0.68
CA LEU A 61 4.21 8.89 0.50
C LEU A 61 2.79 9.47 0.64
N GLU A 62 2.52 10.21 1.72
CA GLU A 62 1.19 10.77 2.02
C GLU A 62 0.71 11.83 1.01
N PRO A 63 1.51 12.83 0.61
CA PRO A 63 1.09 13.77 -0.41
C PRO A 63 0.94 13.10 -1.78
N THR A 64 1.79 12.13 -2.14
CA THR A 64 1.62 11.35 -3.38
C THR A 64 0.34 10.53 -3.39
N ALA A 65 -0.07 9.97 -2.25
CA ALA A 65 -1.38 9.31 -2.14
C ALA A 65 -2.55 10.26 -2.38
N LYS A 66 -2.51 11.47 -1.82
CA LYS A 66 -3.55 12.49 -2.06
C LYS A 66 -3.61 12.93 -3.52
N SER A 67 -2.45 13.07 -4.16
CA SER A 67 -2.35 13.38 -5.59
C SER A 67 -2.97 12.28 -6.45
N MET A 68 -2.70 11.00 -6.13
CA MET A 68 -3.30 9.85 -6.82
C MET A 68 -4.81 9.73 -6.58
N GLU A 69 -5.30 10.03 -5.39
CA GLU A 69 -6.75 10.07 -5.10
C GLU A 69 -7.46 11.17 -5.89
N THR A 70 -6.84 12.35 -5.99
CA THR A 70 -7.37 13.46 -6.78
C THR A 70 -7.45 13.09 -8.25
N LEU A 71 -6.42 12.44 -8.79
CA LEU A 71 -6.41 11.92 -10.15
C LEU A 71 -7.53 10.89 -10.38
N ALA A 72 -7.69 9.92 -9.49
CA ALA A 72 -8.78 8.95 -9.57
C ALA A 72 -10.17 9.62 -9.55
N GLN A 73 -10.33 10.71 -8.81
CA GLN A 73 -11.59 11.49 -8.81
C GLN A 73 -11.83 12.22 -10.13
N VAL A 74 -10.80 12.77 -10.75
CA VAL A 74 -10.89 13.40 -12.08
C VAL A 74 -11.33 12.37 -13.13
N PHE A 75 -10.74 11.17 -13.11
CA PHE A 75 -11.15 10.10 -14.02
C PHE A 75 -12.60 9.64 -13.84
N LYS A 76 -13.08 9.60 -12.59
CA LYS A 76 -14.49 9.27 -12.31
C LYS A 76 -15.48 10.36 -12.74
N ARG A 77 -15.05 11.62 -12.78
CA ARG A 77 -15.91 12.74 -13.20
C ARG A 77 -16.04 12.82 -14.72
N ASP A 78 -14.96 12.55 -15.44
CA ASP A 78 -14.91 12.73 -16.89
C ASP A 78 -14.62 11.39 -17.63
N PRO A 79 -15.66 10.61 -17.97
CA PRO A 79 -15.50 9.36 -18.73
C PRO A 79 -14.93 9.57 -20.14
N LYS A 80 -15.05 10.79 -20.68
CA LYS A 80 -14.44 11.17 -21.96
C LYS A 80 -12.91 11.17 -21.89
N LEU A 81 -12.32 11.56 -20.74
CA LEU A 81 -10.88 11.53 -20.55
C LEU A 81 -10.34 10.10 -20.61
N HIS A 82 -11.07 9.12 -20.05
CA HIS A 82 -10.71 7.71 -20.14
C HIS A 82 -10.60 7.25 -21.60
N THR A 83 -11.62 7.56 -22.42
CA THR A 83 -11.66 7.14 -23.83
C THR A 83 -10.53 7.79 -24.64
N VAL A 84 -10.20 9.05 -24.34
CA VAL A 84 -9.10 9.78 -24.96
C VAL A 84 -7.75 9.17 -24.57
N LEU A 85 -7.55 8.81 -23.31
CA LEU A 85 -6.28 8.24 -22.85
C LEU A 85 -6.05 6.78 -23.25
N GLU A 86 -7.13 6.04 -23.51
CA GLU A 86 -7.08 4.68 -24.04
C GLU A 86 -6.74 4.65 -25.54
N ALA A 87 -7.06 5.73 -26.28
CA ALA A 87 -6.76 5.82 -27.71
C ALA A 87 -5.24 5.94 -27.98
N PRO A 88 -4.61 4.94 -28.63
CA PRO A 88 -3.17 4.94 -28.87
C PRO A 88 -2.75 5.96 -29.95
N THR A 89 -3.70 6.48 -30.72
CA THR A 89 -3.49 7.39 -31.86
C THR A 89 -3.20 8.85 -31.46
N LEU A 90 -3.24 9.20 -30.17
CA LEU A 90 -2.84 10.53 -29.75
C LEU A 90 -1.34 10.77 -29.93
N SER A 91 -1.02 11.94 -30.46
CA SER A 91 0.36 12.42 -30.57
C SER A 91 0.98 12.59 -29.18
N LEU A 92 2.31 12.44 -29.08
CA LEU A 92 3.03 12.65 -27.82
C LEU A 92 2.87 14.09 -27.30
N GLU A 93 2.75 15.06 -28.21
CA GLU A 93 2.54 16.47 -27.86
C GLU A 93 1.19 16.69 -27.17
N ASP A 94 0.12 16.09 -27.69
CA ASP A 94 -1.20 16.24 -27.12
C ASP A 94 -1.32 15.48 -25.78
N LYS A 95 -0.65 14.34 -25.64
CA LYS A 95 -0.51 13.65 -24.34
C LYS A 95 0.19 14.53 -23.32
N ASN A 96 1.27 15.20 -23.69
CA ASN A 96 1.98 16.12 -22.79
C ASN A 96 1.14 17.33 -22.38
N LYS A 97 0.28 17.84 -23.28
CA LYS A 97 -0.69 18.90 -22.93
C LYS A 97 -1.73 18.41 -21.92
N VAL A 98 -2.27 17.22 -22.12
CA VAL A 98 -3.21 16.59 -21.16
C VAL A 98 -2.53 16.40 -19.80
N ILE A 99 -1.27 15.95 -19.76
CA ILE A 99 -0.51 15.84 -18.52
C ILE A 99 -0.33 17.20 -17.86
N ALA A 100 0.01 18.24 -18.61
CA ALA A 100 0.15 19.60 -18.08
C ALA A 100 -1.18 20.19 -17.55
N GLU A 101 -2.32 19.78 -18.10
CA GLU A 101 -3.63 20.12 -17.56
C GLU A 101 -3.95 19.34 -16.28
N LEU A 102 -3.68 18.03 -16.27
CA LEU A 102 -3.81 17.19 -15.08
C LEU A 102 -2.92 17.68 -13.94
N GLU A 103 -1.70 18.14 -14.24
CA GLU A 103 -0.78 18.75 -13.27
C GLU A 103 -1.37 19.98 -12.58
N LYS A 104 -2.18 20.79 -13.28
CA LYS A 104 -2.83 21.98 -12.67
C LYS A 104 -3.93 21.59 -11.69
N HIS A 105 -4.56 20.44 -11.91
CA HIS A 105 -5.62 19.92 -11.04
C HIS A 105 -5.07 19.16 -9.84
N ILE A 106 -3.80 18.73 -9.89
CA ILE A 106 -3.13 18.06 -8.79
C ILE A 106 -2.37 19.10 -7.96
N SER A 107 -2.56 19.08 -6.64
CA SER A 107 -1.67 19.83 -5.74
C SER A 107 -0.30 19.16 -5.78
N ALA A 108 0.60 19.70 -6.61
CA ALA A 108 1.89 19.13 -6.92
C ALA A 108 2.64 18.68 -5.65
N ASP A 109 3.00 17.40 -5.61
CA ASP A 109 4.03 16.90 -4.71
C ASP A 109 5.31 17.71 -4.94
N LYS A 110 5.94 18.16 -3.85
CA LYS A 110 7.12 19.04 -3.84
C LYS A 110 8.31 18.56 -4.69
N GLU A 111 8.29 17.31 -5.14
CA GLU A 111 9.38 16.65 -5.87
C GLU A 111 9.02 16.18 -7.29
N GLY A 112 7.79 16.39 -7.77
CA GLY A 112 7.42 16.01 -9.14
C GLY A 112 7.39 14.51 -9.43
N ILE A 113 7.27 13.67 -8.40
CA ILE A 113 7.22 12.20 -8.55
C ILE A 113 6.02 11.76 -9.42
N VAL A 114 4.84 12.33 -9.17
CA VAL A 114 3.63 12.06 -9.96
C VAL A 114 3.79 12.52 -11.40
N LYS A 115 4.44 13.67 -11.63
CA LYS A 115 4.76 14.15 -12.98
C LYS A 115 5.64 13.15 -13.72
N ASN A 116 6.70 12.67 -13.09
CA ASN A 116 7.59 11.67 -13.68
C ASN A 116 6.85 10.35 -13.99
N LEU A 117 5.88 9.95 -13.17
CA LEU A 117 5.03 8.81 -13.50
C LEU A 117 4.16 9.09 -14.74
N LEU A 118 3.53 10.26 -14.81
CA LEU A 118 2.67 10.61 -15.95
C LEU A 118 3.48 10.70 -17.25
N THR A 119 4.67 11.29 -17.22
CA THR A 119 5.56 11.35 -18.40
C THR A 119 6.02 9.97 -18.83
N THR A 120 6.44 9.11 -17.89
CA THR A 120 6.85 7.73 -18.23
C THR A 120 5.69 6.89 -18.76
N LEU A 121 4.46 7.08 -18.27
CA LEU A 121 3.28 6.42 -18.84
C LEU A 121 2.95 6.94 -20.24
N ALA A 122 3.13 8.24 -20.50
CA ALA A 122 2.93 8.84 -21.81
C ALA A 122 3.94 8.35 -22.86
N GLU A 123 5.23 8.30 -22.50
CA GLU A 123 6.31 7.79 -23.34
C GLU A 123 6.08 6.32 -23.73
N ASN A 124 5.57 5.52 -22.80
CA ASN A 124 5.27 4.11 -23.04
C ASN A 124 3.91 3.86 -23.69
N ASN A 125 3.14 4.91 -24.04
CA ASN A 125 1.76 4.81 -24.54
C ASN A 125 0.81 4.02 -23.62
N ARG A 126 1.00 4.12 -22.30
CA ARG A 126 0.26 3.38 -21.26
C ARG A 126 -0.64 4.26 -20.39
N LEU A 127 -1.06 5.41 -20.90
CA LEU A 127 -1.94 6.33 -20.16
C LEU A 127 -3.32 5.74 -19.87
N GLY A 128 -3.82 4.83 -20.71
CA GLY A 128 -5.08 4.12 -20.44
C GLY A 128 -5.04 3.25 -19.16
N ALA A 129 -3.86 2.79 -18.76
CA ALA A 129 -3.68 1.99 -17.54
C ALA A 129 -3.64 2.84 -16.25
N LEU A 130 -3.69 4.17 -16.35
CA LEU A 130 -3.48 5.06 -15.21
C LEU A 130 -4.54 4.84 -14.11
N ASP A 131 -5.80 4.60 -14.45
CA ASP A 131 -6.84 4.32 -13.45
C ASP A 131 -6.53 3.04 -12.65
N ALA A 132 -6.07 1.98 -13.33
CA ALA A 132 -5.62 0.75 -12.69
C ALA A 132 -4.37 0.97 -11.83
N VAL A 133 -3.42 1.81 -12.28
CA VAL A 133 -2.24 2.20 -11.49
C VAL A 133 -2.66 2.95 -10.22
N CYS A 134 -3.62 3.87 -10.30
CA CYS A 134 -4.16 4.58 -9.14
C CYS A 134 -4.81 3.63 -8.14
N ALA A 135 -5.61 2.67 -8.60
CA ALA A 135 -6.25 1.66 -7.75
C ALA A 135 -5.20 0.77 -7.05
N ASN A 136 -4.21 0.30 -7.78
CA ASN A 136 -3.10 -0.50 -7.28
C ASN A 136 -2.23 0.27 -6.27
N PHE A 137 -1.98 1.56 -6.51
CA PHE A 137 -1.28 2.42 -5.57
C PHE A 137 -2.07 2.63 -4.27
N ALA A 138 -3.39 2.80 -4.36
CA ALA A 138 -4.25 2.88 -3.18
C ALA A 138 -4.20 1.59 -2.34
N GLN A 139 -4.18 0.41 -2.99
CA GLN A 139 -3.98 -0.86 -2.30
C GLN A 139 -2.62 -0.95 -1.60
N LEU A 140 -1.53 -0.51 -2.25
CA LEU A 140 -0.20 -0.44 -1.64
C LEU A 140 -0.17 0.48 -0.44
N MET A 141 -0.85 1.63 -0.50
CA MET A 141 -0.94 2.58 0.61
C MET A 141 -1.74 2.02 1.79
N SER A 142 -2.87 1.35 1.54
CA SER A 142 -3.62 0.68 2.61
C SER A 142 -2.78 -0.42 3.27
N ALA A 143 -2.04 -1.21 2.49
CA ALA A 143 -1.12 -2.22 3.02
C ALA A 143 0.04 -1.60 3.82
N TYR A 144 0.60 -0.48 3.37
CA TYR A 144 1.66 0.25 4.09
C TYR A 144 1.18 0.78 5.44
N ARG A 145 -0.06 1.28 5.49
CA ARG A 145 -0.68 1.76 6.74
C ARG A 145 -1.16 0.63 7.65
N GLY A 146 -1.10 -0.62 7.20
CA GLY A 146 -1.70 -1.75 7.90
C GLY A 146 -3.22 -1.60 8.04
N GLU A 147 -3.87 -1.04 7.02
CA GLU A 147 -5.32 -0.94 6.95
C GLU A 147 -5.90 -2.28 6.50
N VAL A 148 -6.88 -2.80 7.24
CA VAL A 148 -7.68 -3.97 6.85
C VAL A 148 -8.98 -3.48 6.25
N GLU A 149 -9.27 -3.93 5.03
CA GLU A 149 -10.53 -3.65 4.36
C GLU A 149 -11.66 -4.44 5.02
N LEU A 150 -12.69 -3.71 5.43
CA LEU A 150 -13.89 -4.23 6.06
C LEU A 150 -15.07 -4.02 5.12
N ILE A 151 -15.54 -5.09 4.48
CA ILE A 151 -16.72 -5.03 3.62
C ILE A 151 -17.93 -5.37 4.48
N VAL A 152 -18.83 -4.40 4.64
CA VAL A 152 -20.06 -4.58 5.41
C VAL A 152 -21.22 -4.62 4.45
N THR A 153 -21.84 -5.79 4.29
CA THR A 153 -23.02 -5.98 3.45
C THR A 153 -24.29 -5.95 4.30
N SER A 154 -25.18 -5.00 4.02
CA SER A 154 -26.45 -4.80 4.74
C SER A 154 -27.66 -4.81 3.80
N ALA A 155 -28.83 -5.17 4.34
CA ALA A 155 -30.07 -5.21 3.56
C ALA A 155 -30.61 -3.81 3.20
N ALA A 156 -30.28 -2.83 4.03
CA ALA A 156 -30.66 -1.43 3.89
C ALA A 156 -29.39 -0.55 4.03
N PRO A 157 -29.39 0.69 3.50
CA PRO A 157 -28.29 1.62 3.72
C PRO A 157 -28.07 1.84 5.23
N LEU A 158 -26.81 1.71 5.65
CA LEU A 158 -26.42 1.87 7.05
C LEU A 158 -26.32 3.35 7.42
N ASP A 159 -26.78 3.69 8.62
CA ASP A 159 -26.53 5.01 9.20
C ASP A 159 -25.06 5.13 9.65
N ASN A 160 -24.50 6.34 9.55
CA ASN A 160 -23.13 6.66 9.95
C ASN A 160 -22.85 6.32 11.42
N ARG A 161 -23.87 6.38 12.29
CA ARG A 161 -23.75 5.95 13.69
C ARG A 161 -23.45 4.46 13.81
N VAL A 162 -24.14 3.65 13.03
CA VAL A 162 -23.98 2.19 13.02
C VAL A 162 -22.61 1.81 12.45
N ILE A 163 -22.16 2.49 11.39
CA ILE A 163 -20.83 2.30 10.80
C ILE A 163 -19.74 2.53 11.86
N ARG A 164 -19.80 3.65 12.59
CA ARG A 164 -18.83 3.94 13.67
C ARG A 164 -18.88 2.94 14.82
N GLN A 165 -20.06 2.43 15.16
CA GLN A 165 -20.20 1.38 16.17
C GLN A 165 -19.55 0.08 15.70
N LEU A 166 -19.78 -0.31 14.44
CA LEU A 166 -19.16 -1.49 13.84
C LEU A 166 -17.64 -1.37 13.82
N GLU A 167 -17.10 -0.23 13.41
CA GLU A 167 -15.65 0.07 13.47
C GLU A 167 -15.09 -0.13 14.88
N ASN A 168 -15.77 0.39 15.91
CA ASN A 168 -15.34 0.26 17.30
C ASN A 168 -15.44 -1.17 17.84
N VAL A 169 -16.44 -1.94 17.44
CA VAL A 169 -16.61 -3.34 17.86
C VAL A 169 -15.56 -4.22 17.18
N ILE A 170 -15.34 -4.01 15.89
CA ILE A 170 -14.48 -4.85 15.06
C ILE A 170 -13.00 -4.55 15.33
N SER A 171 -12.63 -3.29 15.59
CA SER A 171 -11.26 -2.92 16.04
C SER A 171 -10.90 -3.53 17.41
N LYS A 172 -11.87 -3.76 18.28
CA LYS A 172 -11.69 -4.45 19.57
C LYS A 172 -11.74 -5.97 19.45
N SER A 173 -12.24 -6.47 18.33
CA SER A 173 -12.41 -7.91 18.12
C SER A 173 -11.07 -8.57 17.75
N GLN A 174 -10.91 -9.82 18.16
CA GLN A 174 -9.70 -10.63 17.93
C GLN A 174 -9.49 -10.99 16.44
N TYR A 175 -10.41 -10.57 15.56
CA TYR A 175 -10.38 -10.84 14.13
C TYR A 175 -9.41 -9.92 13.37
N ILE A 176 -9.01 -8.81 13.99
CA ILE A 176 -8.03 -7.87 13.47
C ILE A 176 -6.80 -7.95 14.37
N GLY A 177 -5.61 -8.14 13.78
CA GLY A 177 -4.37 -8.10 14.55
C GLY A 177 -4.29 -6.79 15.33
N GLN A 178 -3.89 -6.86 16.61
CA GLN A 178 -3.89 -5.69 17.50
C GLN A 178 -3.26 -4.44 16.82
N GLY A 179 -4.04 -3.36 16.69
CA GLY A 179 -3.57 -2.05 16.23
C GLY A 179 -3.70 -1.72 14.74
N GLN A 180 -4.37 -2.55 13.93
CA GLN A 180 -4.61 -2.24 12.52
C GLN A 180 -5.77 -1.25 12.32
N LYS A 181 -5.63 -0.36 11.34
CA LYS A 181 -6.67 0.62 10.98
C LYS A 181 -7.73 -0.04 10.11
N LEU A 182 -8.99 0.38 10.24
CA LEU A 182 -10.11 -0.18 9.50
C LEU A 182 -10.51 0.75 8.35
N LYS A 183 -10.60 0.21 7.14
CA LYS A 183 -11.22 0.89 6.00
C LYS A 183 -12.57 0.24 5.72
N VAL A 184 -13.65 0.92 6.08
CA VAL A 184 -15.01 0.37 5.93
C VAL A 184 -15.58 0.69 4.55
N VAL A 185 -15.99 -0.37 3.86
CA VAL A 185 -16.67 -0.30 2.56
C VAL A 185 -18.09 -0.83 2.74
N PRO A 186 -19.10 0.04 2.90
CA PRO A 186 -20.49 -0.40 3.01
C PRO A 186 -21.02 -0.83 1.63
N LYS A 187 -21.61 -2.01 1.56
CA LYS A 187 -22.33 -2.55 0.40
C LYS A 187 -23.78 -2.81 0.79
N VAL A 188 -24.71 -2.52 -0.11
CA VAL A 188 -26.14 -2.80 0.11
C VAL A 188 -26.55 -3.96 -0.77
N ASN A 189 -27.05 -5.03 -0.16
CA ASN A 189 -27.63 -6.17 -0.86
C ASN A 189 -29.01 -6.50 -0.25
N PRO A 190 -30.13 -6.26 -0.97
CA PRO A 190 -31.47 -6.57 -0.46
C PRO A 190 -31.75 -8.07 -0.30
N ASP A 191 -30.97 -8.96 -0.93
CA ASP A 191 -31.22 -10.41 -0.94
C ASP A 191 -31.05 -11.05 0.44
N ILE A 192 -30.26 -10.44 1.32
CA ILE A 192 -30.06 -10.96 2.69
C ILE A 192 -31.31 -10.78 3.57
N ARG A 193 -32.29 -9.96 3.14
CA ARG A 193 -33.58 -9.67 3.81
C ARG A 193 -33.49 -9.16 5.25
N GLY A 194 -32.28 -9.04 5.80
CA GLY A 194 -31.99 -8.58 7.14
C GLY A 194 -30.67 -9.15 7.66
N GLY A 195 -30.14 -8.53 8.72
CA GLY A 195 -28.84 -8.90 9.28
C GLY A 195 -27.66 -8.21 8.61
N LEU A 196 -26.45 -8.72 8.89
CA LEU A 196 -25.19 -8.14 8.45
C LEU A 196 -24.25 -9.24 7.99
N ILE A 197 -23.57 -9.04 6.87
CA ILE A 197 -22.41 -9.86 6.48
C ILE A 197 -21.19 -8.97 6.57
N VAL A 198 -20.18 -9.42 7.31
CA VAL A 198 -18.96 -8.67 7.55
C VAL A 198 -17.78 -9.48 7.03
N GLU A 199 -17.07 -8.96 6.05
CA GLU A 199 -15.86 -9.57 5.49
C GLU A 199 -14.65 -8.75 5.94
N ILE A 200 -13.69 -9.42 6.59
CA ILE A 200 -12.45 -8.87 7.13
C ILE A 200 -11.31 -9.62 6.44
N GLY A 201 -10.75 -9.05 5.36
CA GLY A 201 -9.75 -9.75 4.54
C GLY A 201 -10.24 -11.14 4.11
N ASP A 202 -9.65 -12.20 4.67
CA ASP A 202 -9.99 -13.60 4.35
C ASP A 202 -11.10 -14.21 5.22
N ARG A 203 -11.63 -13.45 6.19
CA ARG A 203 -12.62 -13.96 7.15
C ARG A 203 -13.99 -13.36 6.90
N THR A 204 -14.99 -14.21 6.69
CA THR A 204 -16.39 -13.78 6.54
C THR A 204 -17.20 -14.19 7.76
N ILE A 205 -17.87 -13.21 8.37
CA ILE A 205 -18.84 -13.40 9.43
C ILE A 205 -20.22 -13.11 8.84
N ASP A 206 -20.97 -14.17 8.57
CA ASP A 206 -22.34 -14.07 8.04
C ASP A 206 -23.36 -14.15 9.18
N LEU A 207 -24.05 -13.04 9.44
CA LEU A 207 -25.17 -12.93 10.37
C LEU A 207 -26.46 -12.55 9.64
N SER A 208 -26.59 -12.91 8.36
CA SER A 208 -27.78 -12.66 7.55
C SER A 208 -28.95 -13.55 7.95
N VAL A 209 -30.16 -13.01 7.80
CA VAL A 209 -31.40 -13.76 8.05
C VAL A 209 -31.60 -14.86 7.00
N SER A 210 -31.20 -14.59 5.74
CA SER A 210 -31.23 -15.58 4.66
C SER A 210 -30.38 -16.82 4.97
N ALA A 211 -29.14 -16.64 5.45
CA ALA A 211 -28.27 -17.76 5.82
C ALA A 211 -28.86 -18.56 7.00
N LYS A 212 -29.44 -17.88 8.00
CA LYS A 212 -30.08 -18.54 9.14
C LYS A 212 -31.30 -19.37 8.73
N MET A 213 -32.14 -18.85 7.83
CA MET A 213 -33.28 -19.60 7.28
C MET A 213 -32.83 -20.79 6.43
N SER A 214 -31.81 -20.60 5.58
CA SER A 214 -31.23 -21.69 4.77
C SER A 214 -30.68 -22.82 5.65
N LYS A 215 -29.94 -22.47 6.71
CA LYS A 215 -29.41 -23.43 7.68
C LYS A 215 -30.53 -24.20 8.39
N MET A 216 -31.61 -23.52 8.79
CA MET A 216 -32.77 -24.17 9.42
C MET A 216 -33.45 -25.15 8.47
N ASN A 217 -33.74 -24.72 7.24
CA ASN A 217 -34.35 -25.60 6.22
C ASN A 217 -33.47 -26.80 5.89
N LYS A 218 -32.15 -26.62 5.85
CA LYS A 218 -31.21 -27.72 5.63
C LYS A 218 -31.27 -28.75 6.77
N LEU A 219 -31.27 -28.31 8.02
CA LEU A 219 -31.39 -29.21 9.18
C LEU A 219 -32.71 -29.99 9.18
N LEU A 220 -33.82 -29.33 8.83
CA LEU A 220 -35.12 -29.99 8.74
C LEU A 220 -35.19 -31.04 7.62
N ARG A 221 -34.49 -30.79 6.50
CA ARG A 221 -34.43 -31.74 5.38
C ARG A 221 -33.50 -32.93 5.64
N ASP A 222 -32.45 -32.74 6.42
CA ASP A 222 -31.46 -33.78 6.75
C ASP A 222 -31.96 -34.75 7.84
N GLN A 223 -33.05 -34.38 8.53
CA GLN A 223 -33.71 -35.19 9.56
C GLN A 223 -34.87 -36.05 9.00
N LEU A 224 -35.15 -35.96 7.70
CA LEU A 224 -36.16 -36.73 6.96
C LEU A 224 -35.48 -37.72 6.01
#